data_AF-A0A933VV95-F1
#
_entry.id   AF-A0A933VV95-F1
#
_cell.length_a   1.000
_cell.length_b   1.000
_cell.length_c   1.000
_cell.angle_alpha   90.00
_cell.angle_beta   90.00
_cell.angle_gamma   90.00
#
_symmetry.space_group_name_H-M   'P 1'
#
loop_
_entity.id
_entity.type
_entity.pdbx_description
1 polymer ?
#
loop_
_entity_poly.entity_id
_entity_poly.type
_entity_poly.pdbx_seq_one_letter_code
_entity_poly.pdbx_strand_id
1 'polypeptide(L)'
;MIIVPLRKSLVTLATVFAILAIVFFANVASAKDEGYGGSARITVYVIEASNGVPGVDPEIREIVEQFEGAFRYSTYKLVSKIPKKVGLGEEEKFSLPGDRELVVLCRGYKHNRIKLNVRIVEKRKDSRELLNTDFGIVDGGTMIIGGYPHRDGKLMLAISADM
;
A
#
# COMPACT_ATOMS: atom_id res chain seq x y z
N MET A 1 25.99 -72.49 -50.20
CA MET A 1 26.73 -71.21 -50.39
C MET A 1 25.75 -70.09 -50.02
N ILE A 2 26.02 -69.37 -48.92
CA ILE A 2 25.02 -68.56 -48.20
C ILE A 2 25.14 -67.10 -48.61
N ILE A 3 24.03 -66.50 -49.01
CA ILE A 3 23.89 -65.06 -49.27
C ILE A 3 23.57 -64.40 -47.93
N VAL A 4 24.47 -63.53 -47.44
CA VAL A 4 24.28 -62.75 -46.20
C VAL A 4 23.82 -61.33 -46.57
N PRO A 5 22.75 -60.79 -45.96
CA PRO A 5 22.22 -59.49 -46.35
C PRO A 5 22.88 -58.31 -45.64
N LEU A 6 22.88 -57.22 -46.39
CA LEU A 6 23.18 -55.84 -46.07
C LEU A 6 22.13 -55.24 -45.12
N ARG A 7 22.55 -54.63 -43.99
CA ARG A 7 22.00 -53.38 -43.39
C ARG A 7 22.39 -53.28 -41.91
N LYS A 8 23.34 -52.39 -41.59
CA LYS A 8 23.51 -51.81 -40.25
C LYS A 8 23.99 -50.38 -40.37
N SER A 9 23.09 -49.41 -40.56
CA SER A 9 23.47 -47.99 -40.45
C SER A 9 22.30 -47.00 -40.33
N LEU A 10 21.14 -47.39 -39.80
CA LEU A 10 20.00 -46.45 -39.72
C LEU A 10 19.36 -46.27 -38.34
N VAL A 11 19.83 -46.96 -37.29
CA VAL A 11 19.15 -46.91 -35.97
C VAL A 11 19.87 -46.02 -34.95
N THR A 12 21.14 -45.66 -35.15
CA THR A 12 21.93 -44.95 -34.13
C THR A 12 21.79 -43.42 -34.16
N LEU A 13 21.28 -42.81 -35.24
CA LEU A 13 21.22 -41.36 -35.37
C LEU A 13 19.91 -40.74 -34.83
N ALA A 14 18.82 -41.52 -34.79
CA ALA A 14 17.51 -41.04 -34.34
C ALA A 14 17.40 -40.93 -32.80
N THR A 15 18.22 -41.67 -32.05
CA THR A 15 18.11 -41.73 -30.59
C THR A 15 18.81 -40.56 -29.88
N VAL A 16 19.87 -39.99 -30.47
CA VAL A 16 20.62 -38.86 -29.88
C VAL A 16 19.83 -37.56 -29.98
N PHE A 17 19.06 -37.37 -31.06
CA PHE A 17 18.23 -36.16 -31.26
C PHE A 17 17.02 -36.10 -30.31
N ALA A 18 16.46 -37.24 -29.93
CA ALA A 18 15.32 -37.29 -29.00
C ALA A 18 15.72 -36.92 -27.55
N ILE A 19 16.96 -37.20 -27.15
CA ILE A 19 17.45 -36.89 -25.80
C ILE A 19 17.83 -35.40 -25.69
N LEU A 20 18.32 -34.77 -26.76
CA LEU A 20 18.64 -33.34 -26.76
C LEU A 20 17.39 -32.43 -26.71
N ALA A 21 16.25 -32.89 -27.24
CA ALA A 21 15.00 -32.14 -27.21
C ALA A 21 14.31 -32.12 -25.83
N ILE A 22 14.58 -33.11 -24.97
CA ILE A 22 14.02 -33.18 -23.61
C ILE A 22 14.76 -32.24 -22.64
N VAL A 23 16.03 -31.92 -22.90
CA VAL A 23 16.81 -31.03 -22.04
C VAL A 23 16.52 -29.54 -22.31
N PHE A 24 16.00 -29.19 -23.50
CA PHE A 24 15.74 -27.79 -23.85
C PHE A 24 14.37 -27.26 -23.40
N PHE A 25 13.42 -28.13 -23.03
CA PHE A 25 12.08 -27.70 -22.58
C PHE A 25 11.94 -27.57 -21.05
N ALA A 26 12.96 -27.89 -20.26
CA ALA A 26 12.88 -27.88 -18.80
C ALA A 26 13.19 -26.52 -18.14
N ASN A 27 13.55 -25.50 -18.91
CA ASN A 27 13.91 -24.17 -18.38
C ASN A 27 12.92 -23.06 -18.80
N VAL A 28 11.62 -23.35 -18.81
CA VAL A 28 10.65 -22.30 -18.50
C VAL A 28 10.38 -22.41 -17.01
N ALA A 29 11.34 -21.89 -16.22
CA ALA A 29 11.03 -21.50 -14.86
C ALA A 29 9.89 -20.48 -14.97
N SER A 30 8.68 -20.95 -14.69
CA SER A 30 7.60 -20.04 -14.29
C SER A 30 8.18 -19.22 -13.16
N ALA A 31 8.47 -17.95 -13.43
CA ALA A 31 8.45 -16.95 -12.40
C ALA A 31 7.03 -17.00 -11.84
N LYS A 32 6.83 -17.83 -10.81
CA LYS A 32 5.75 -17.61 -9.87
C LYS A 32 6.06 -16.24 -9.33
N ASP A 33 5.32 -15.26 -9.85
CA ASP A 33 5.13 -14.00 -9.17
C ASP A 33 4.62 -14.39 -7.79
N GLU A 34 5.51 -14.42 -6.80
CA GLU A 34 5.13 -14.54 -5.39
C GLU A 34 4.56 -13.19 -4.95
N GLY A 35 3.51 -12.76 -5.65
CA GLY A 35 2.55 -11.83 -5.12
C GLY A 35 1.83 -12.56 -4.00
N TYR A 36 2.40 -12.53 -2.79
CA TYR A 36 1.61 -12.72 -1.60
C TYR A 36 0.45 -11.73 -1.71
N GLY A 37 -0.77 -12.24 -1.85
CA GLY A 37 -2.02 -11.48 -1.77
C GLY A 37 -2.17 -10.91 -0.36
N GLY A 38 -1.34 -9.91 -0.06
CA GLY A 38 -1.31 -9.19 1.19
C GLY A 38 -2.16 -7.94 1.08
N SER A 39 -2.67 -7.50 2.22
CA SER A 39 -3.41 -6.24 2.34
C SER A 39 -3.10 -5.65 3.69
N ALA A 40 -3.06 -4.34 3.79
CA ALA A 40 -3.06 -3.66 5.07
C ALA A 40 -4.48 -3.15 5.37
N ARG A 41 -4.92 -3.25 6.62
CA ARG A 41 -6.01 -2.43 7.13
C ARG A 41 -5.46 -1.04 7.40
N ILE A 42 -6.06 -0.05 6.75
CA ILE A 42 -5.74 1.37 6.92
C ILE A 42 -6.94 2.05 7.57
N THR A 43 -6.72 2.69 8.71
CA THR A 43 -7.74 3.50 9.38
C THR A 43 -7.34 4.97 9.32
N VAL A 44 -8.18 5.78 8.69
CA VAL A 44 -7.98 7.22 8.57
C VAL A 44 -8.89 7.92 9.58
N TYR A 45 -8.29 8.63 10.53
CA TYR A 45 -8.98 9.52 11.46
C TYR A 45 -8.87 10.95 10.93
N VAL A 46 -10.01 11.56 10.63
CA VAL A 46 -10.11 12.96 10.26
C VAL A 46 -10.40 13.76 11.52
N ILE A 47 -9.48 14.63 11.90
CA ILE A 47 -9.51 15.35 13.18
C ILE A 47 -9.61 16.85 12.90
N GLU A 48 -10.58 17.52 13.51
CA GLU A 48 -10.65 18.98 13.54
C GLU A 48 -9.87 19.47 14.77
N ALA A 49 -8.83 20.25 14.55
CA ALA A 49 -8.02 20.87 15.60
C ALA A 49 -8.25 22.39 15.61
N SER A 50 -8.60 22.96 16.76
CA SER A 50 -8.94 24.39 16.90
C SER A 50 -8.57 24.93 18.28
N ASN A 51 -8.77 26.24 18.49
CA ASN A 51 -8.52 26.91 19.78
C ASN A 51 -9.82 27.34 20.49
N GLY A 52 -10.87 26.52 20.37
CA GLY A 52 -12.16 26.77 21.01
C GLY A 52 -12.18 26.34 22.48
N VAL A 53 -13.34 25.85 22.92
CA VAL A 53 -13.48 25.24 24.27
C VAL A 53 -12.51 24.07 24.39
N PRO A 54 -11.57 24.08 25.36
CA PRO A 54 -10.56 23.04 25.48
C PRO A 54 -11.18 21.65 25.64
N GLY A 55 -10.57 20.66 25.01
CA GLY A 55 -11.02 19.28 25.11
C GLY A 55 -10.52 18.40 23.98
N VAL A 56 -10.29 17.13 24.32
CA VAL A 56 -9.92 16.09 23.37
C VAL A 56 -11.01 15.04 23.37
N ASP A 57 -11.54 14.74 22.18
CA ASP A 57 -12.47 13.64 21.99
C ASP A 57 -11.85 12.31 22.51
N PRO A 58 -12.53 11.58 23.42
CA PRO A 58 -11.97 10.39 24.04
C PRO A 58 -11.48 9.32 23.06
N GLU A 59 -12.11 9.17 21.88
CA GLU A 59 -11.75 8.12 20.91
C GLU A 59 -10.37 8.35 20.27
N ILE A 60 -9.91 9.60 20.21
CA ILE A 60 -8.63 9.96 19.61
C ILE A 60 -7.60 10.39 20.65
N ARG A 61 -7.89 10.28 21.95
CA ARG A 61 -7.01 10.78 23.01
C ARG A 61 -5.59 10.23 22.90
N GLU A 62 -5.46 8.91 22.81
CA GLU A 62 -4.15 8.24 22.67
C GLU A 62 -3.42 8.67 21.39
N ILE A 63 -4.15 8.95 20.32
CA ILE A 63 -3.57 9.45 19.07
C ILE A 63 -3.05 10.87 19.27
N VAL A 64 -3.81 11.76 19.92
CA VAL A 64 -3.40 13.14 20.22
C VAL A 64 -2.17 13.19 21.11
N GLU A 65 -2.12 12.37 22.15
CA GLU A 65 -0.98 12.27 23.07
C GLU A 65 0.34 11.95 22.34
N GLN A 66 0.30 11.15 21.26
CA GLN A 66 1.50 10.79 20.48
C GLN A 66 2.13 11.97 19.73
N PHE A 67 1.37 13.03 19.45
CA PHE A 67 1.85 14.22 18.74
C PHE A 67 1.70 15.50 19.53
N GLU A 68 1.39 15.38 20.83
CA GLU A 68 1.31 16.50 21.74
C GLU A 68 2.65 17.26 21.74
N GLY A 69 2.60 18.55 21.41
CA GLY A 69 3.78 19.40 21.27
C GLY A 69 4.19 19.73 19.83
N ALA A 70 3.91 18.85 18.86
CA ALA A 70 4.09 19.16 17.43
C ALA A 70 2.99 20.11 16.92
N PHE A 71 1.78 19.93 17.45
CA PHE A 71 0.62 20.80 17.18
C PHE A 71 0.10 21.33 18.51
N ARG A 72 -0.16 22.64 18.59
CA ARG A 72 -0.57 23.32 19.83
C ARG A 72 -1.98 23.88 19.68
N TYR A 73 -2.97 22.98 19.66
CA TYR A 73 -4.40 23.33 19.68
C TYR A 73 -5.01 22.99 21.04
N SER A 74 -5.99 23.77 21.51
CA SER A 74 -6.69 23.47 22.77
C SER A 74 -7.82 22.46 22.59
N THR A 75 -8.33 22.28 21.37
CA THR A 75 -9.47 21.43 21.06
C THR A 75 -9.14 20.46 19.92
N TYR A 76 -9.44 19.17 20.11
CA TYR A 76 -9.34 18.14 19.09
C TYR A 76 -10.64 17.32 19.04
N LYS A 77 -11.31 17.32 17.88
CA LYS A 77 -12.58 16.61 17.65
C LYS A 77 -12.44 15.59 16.53
N LEU A 78 -12.94 14.38 16.73
CA LEU A 78 -13.04 13.41 15.66
C LEU A 78 -14.17 13.81 14.72
N VAL A 79 -13.85 14.03 13.44
CA VAL A 79 -14.82 14.32 12.38
C VAL A 79 -15.29 13.03 11.72
N SER A 80 -14.36 12.11 11.44
CA SER A 80 -14.69 10.79 10.90
C SER A 80 -13.56 9.79 11.15
N LYS A 81 -13.93 8.52 11.21
CA LYS A 81 -13.03 7.37 11.29
C LYS A 81 -13.39 6.39 10.18
N ILE A 82 -12.46 6.18 9.25
CA ILE A 82 -12.73 5.46 8.01
C ILE A 82 -11.74 4.30 7.88
N PRO A 83 -12.13 3.07 8.27
CA PRO A 83 -11.33 1.88 8.03
C PRO A 83 -11.53 1.38 6.60
N LYS A 84 -10.44 1.04 5.92
CA LYS A 84 -10.44 0.34 4.63
C LYS A 84 -9.34 -0.70 4.56
N LYS A 85 -9.59 -1.76 3.80
CA LYS A 85 -8.57 -2.74 3.43
C LYS A 85 -7.92 -2.27 2.13
N VAL A 86 -6.61 -2.15 2.09
CA VAL A 86 -5.85 -1.72 0.91
C VAL A 86 -4.95 -2.87 0.49
N GLY A 87 -5.21 -3.44 -0.68
CA GLY A 87 -4.39 -4.51 -1.25
C GLY A 87 -2.96 -4.03 -1.53
N LEU A 88 -2.00 -4.94 -1.44
CA LEU A 88 -0.63 -4.64 -1.81
C LEU A 88 -0.55 -4.30 -3.30
N GLY A 89 0.03 -3.15 -3.63
CA GLY A 89 0.07 -2.60 -4.99
C GLY A 89 -1.22 -1.88 -5.41
N GLU A 90 -2.25 -1.86 -4.56
CA GLU A 90 -3.55 -1.22 -4.85
C GLU A 90 -3.69 0.14 -4.16
N GLU A 91 -4.55 0.98 -4.73
CA GLU A 91 -4.90 2.29 -4.20
C GLU A 91 -6.33 2.29 -3.64
N GLU A 92 -6.51 2.93 -2.48
CA GLU A 92 -7.81 3.23 -1.91
C GLU A 92 -8.00 4.73 -1.71
N LYS A 93 -9.26 5.16 -1.84
CA LYS A 93 -9.66 6.57 -1.77
C LYS A 93 -10.50 6.85 -0.53
N PHE A 94 -10.22 7.94 0.16
CA PHE A 94 -10.98 8.39 1.33
C PHE A 94 -11.45 9.83 1.11
N SER A 95 -12.76 10.05 1.21
CA SER A 95 -13.33 11.38 1.11
C SER A 95 -12.95 12.22 2.33
N LEU A 96 -12.45 13.44 2.08
CA LEU A 96 -12.10 14.40 3.11
C LEU A 96 -12.99 15.66 3.01
N PRO A 97 -13.23 16.39 4.11
CA PRO A 97 -13.89 17.68 4.07
C PRO A 97 -13.22 18.69 3.12
N GLY A 98 -14.04 19.52 2.46
CA GLY A 98 -13.57 20.62 1.61
C GLY A 98 -13.18 20.20 0.18
N ASP A 99 -13.94 19.28 -0.42
CA ASP A 99 -13.71 18.75 -1.77
C ASP A 99 -12.32 18.12 -1.94
N ARG A 100 -11.84 17.43 -0.91
CA ARG A 100 -10.53 16.77 -0.91
C ARG A 100 -10.69 15.26 -0.89
N GLU A 101 -9.70 14.58 -1.43
CA GLU A 101 -9.59 13.13 -1.39
C GLU A 101 -8.19 12.74 -0.94
N LEU A 102 -8.12 11.82 0.02
CA LEU A 102 -6.89 11.10 0.34
C LEU A 102 -6.82 9.86 -0.55
N VAL A 103 -5.69 9.66 -1.22
CA VAL A 103 -5.39 8.44 -1.96
C VAL A 103 -4.25 7.74 -1.22
N VAL A 104 -4.44 6.49 -0.85
CA VAL A 104 -3.45 5.67 -0.15
C VAL A 104 -3.11 4.46 -1.00
N LEU A 105 -1.84 4.29 -1.32
CA LEU A 105 -1.30 3.14 -2.04
C LEU A 105 -0.44 2.31 -1.09
N CYS A 106 -0.78 1.03 -0.91
CA CYS A 106 0.05 0.11 -0.15
C CYS A 106 1.21 -0.39 -1.03
N ARG A 107 2.42 0.10 -0.80
CA ARG A 107 3.61 -0.19 -1.61
C ARG A 107 4.29 -1.50 -1.24
N GLY A 108 4.14 -1.95 0.00
CA GLY A 108 4.98 -3.03 0.53
C GLY A 108 4.89 -3.19 2.03
N TYR A 109 5.44 -4.31 2.49
CA TYR A 109 5.74 -4.55 3.90
C TYR A 109 7.20 -4.97 4.04
N LYS A 110 7.98 -4.27 4.88
CA LYS A 110 9.40 -4.58 5.09
C LYS A 110 9.85 -4.16 6.48
N HIS A 111 10.56 -5.04 7.19
CA HIS A 111 11.11 -4.78 8.54
C HIS A 111 10.05 -4.28 9.54
N ASN A 112 8.92 -4.98 9.65
CA ASN A 112 7.81 -4.59 10.52
C ASN A 112 7.19 -3.21 10.20
N ARG A 113 7.30 -2.77 8.93
CA ARG A 113 6.74 -1.51 8.47
C ARG A 113 5.94 -1.67 7.19
N ILE A 114 4.72 -1.15 7.22
CA ILE A 114 3.82 -1.01 6.08
C ILE A 114 4.24 0.26 5.34
N LYS A 115 4.64 0.12 4.08
CA LYS A 115 5.09 1.21 3.20
C LYS A 115 3.90 1.75 2.44
N LEU A 116 3.63 3.05 2.61
CA LEU A 116 2.51 3.73 1.97
C LEU A 116 3.02 4.89 1.12
N ASN A 117 2.43 5.06 -0.05
CA ASN A 117 2.39 6.36 -0.72
C ASN A 117 1.04 7.00 -0.41
N VAL A 118 1.05 8.24 0.04
CA VAL A 118 -0.15 8.98 0.40
C VAL A 118 -0.21 10.29 -0.36
N ARG A 119 -1.36 10.53 -1.00
CA ARG A 119 -1.62 11.74 -1.77
C ARG A 119 -2.89 12.41 -1.28
N ILE A 120 -2.91 13.74 -1.29
CA ILE A 120 -4.14 14.51 -1.03
C ILE A 120 -4.42 15.34 -2.27
N VAL A 121 -5.61 15.19 -2.84
CA VAL A 121 -6.03 15.88 -4.06
C VAL A 121 -7.25 16.75 -3.76
N GLU A 122 -7.23 17.99 -4.20
CA GLU A 122 -8.35 18.92 -4.15
C GLU A 122 -9.13 18.84 -5.48
N LYS A 123 -10.39 18.40 -5.41
CA LYS A 123 -11.31 18.20 -6.54
C LYS A 123 -12.08 19.49 -6.84
N ARG A 124 -11.39 20.48 -7.41
CA ARG A 124 -12.00 21.70 -7.95
C ARG A 124 -11.88 21.72 -9.48
N LYS A 125 -12.29 22.82 -10.13
CA LYS A 125 -12.23 22.99 -11.60
C LYS A 125 -10.88 22.55 -12.17
N ASP A 126 -9.80 22.90 -11.48
CA ASP A 126 -8.46 22.39 -11.73
C ASP A 126 -8.06 21.49 -10.56
N SER A 127 -8.00 20.18 -10.80
CA SER A 127 -7.58 19.23 -9.76
C SER A 127 -6.14 19.52 -9.35
N ARG A 128 -5.89 19.69 -8.05
CA ARG A 128 -4.58 20.06 -7.51
C ARG A 128 -4.13 19.06 -6.45
N GLU A 129 -2.91 18.54 -6.60
CA GLU A 129 -2.26 17.72 -5.58
C GLU A 129 -1.70 18.64 -4.46
N LEU A 130 -2.17 18.42 -3.24
CA LEU A 130 -1.77 19.18 -2.04
C LEU A 130 -0.61 18.51 -1.29
N LEU A 131 -0.46 17.21 -1.47
CA LEU A 131 0.53 16.37 -0.81
C LEU A 131 0.75 15.13 -1.66
N ASN A 132 2.00 14.68 -1.71
CA ASN A 132 2.40 13.38 -2.20
C ASN A 132 3.67 12.96 -1.48
N THR A 133 3.56 11.94 -0.65
CA THR A 133 4.65 11.53 0.23
C THR A 133 4.65 10.02 0.43
N ASP A 134 5.85 9.47 0.54
CA ASP A 134 6.08 8.08 0.89
C ASP A 134 6.56 7.98 2.34
N PHE A 135 5.96 7.10 3.11
CA PHE A 135 6.40 6.81 4.48
C PHE A 135 6.16 5.35 4.86
N GLY A 136 6.78 4.92 5.95
CA GLY A 136 6.58 3.60 6.52
C GLY A 136 6.03 3.69 7.94
N ILE A 137 4.84 3.17 8.16
CA ILE A 137 4.25 3.02 9.50
C ILE A 137 4.71 1.67 10.06
N VAL A 138 5.15 1.63 11.31
CA VAL A 138 5.33 0.36 12.03
C VAL A 138 3.98 -0.35 12.09
N ASP A 139 3.95 -1.68 11.99
CA ASP A 139 2.71 -2.45 12.11
C ASP A 139 1.97 -2.11 13.42
N GLY A 140 0.68 -1.76 13.34
CA GLY A 140 -0.15 -1.25 14.44
C GLY A 140 0.13 0.21 14.84
N GLY A 141 1.04 0.89 14.14
CA GLY A 141 1.41 2.29 14.41
C GLY A 141 0.48 3.31 13.73
N THR A 142 0.72 4.58 14.05
CA THR A 142 -0.03 5.72 13.49
C THR A 142 0.93 6.80 12.98
N MET A 143 0.63 7.38 11.82
CA MET A 143 1.32 8.56 11.30
C MET A 143 0.34 9.73 11.18
N ILE A 144 0.79 10.92 11.56
CA ILE A 144 0.00 12.15 11.46
C ILE A 144 0.42 12.97 10.25
N ILE A 145 -0.55 13.37 9.46
CA ILE A 145 -0.42 14.32 8.35
C ILE A 145 -1.27 15.55 8.71
N GLY A 146 -0.62 16.69 8.92
CA GLY A 146 -1.26 17.85 9.52
C GLY A 146 -1.51 19.03 8.57
N GLY A 147 -2.41 19.92 9.01
CA GLY A 147 -2.25 21.37 8.87
C GLY A 147 -3.10 22.09 7.83
N TYR A 148 -4.05 21.40 7.17
CA TYR A 148 -4.85 22.04 6.15
C TYR A 148 -5.88 23.00 6.77
N PRO A 149 -6.03 24.22 6.24
CA PRO A 149 -7.11 25.10 6.68
C PRO A 149 -8.47 24.40 6.57
N HIS A 150 -9.24 24.44 7.65
CA HIS A 150 -10.61 23.96 7.72
C HIS A 150 -11.40 24.75 8.77
N ARG A 151 -12.42 25.51 8.32
CA ARG A 151 -13.19 26.43 9.17
C ARG A 151 -12.26 27.34 9.98
N ASP A 152 -12.48 27.44 11.29
CA ASP A 152 -11.69 28.27 12.22
C ASP A 152 -10.46 27.54 12.80
N GLY A 153 -10.13 26.37 12.25
CA GLY A 153 -9.05 25.50 12.72
C GLY A 153 -8.29 24.84 11.59
N LYS A 154 -7.77 23.65 11.88
CA LYS A 154 -7.06 22.79 10.94
C LYS A 154 -7.70 21.43 10.85
N LEU A 155 -7.67 20.87 9.66
CA LEU A 155 -7.89 19.45 9.44
C LEU A 155 -6.56 18.73 9.61
N MET A 156 -6.54 17.73 10.48
CA MET A 156 -5.44 16.80 10.69
C MET A 156 -5.91 15.40 10.30
N LEU A 157 -5.01 14.61 9.74
CA LEU A 157 -5.27 13.22 9.38
C LEU A 157 -4.34 12.34 10.21
N ALA A 158 -4.87 11.40 10.97
CA ALA A 158 -4.10 10.31 11.52
C ALA A 158 -4.34 9.06 10.69
N ILE A 159 -3.28 8.43 10.22
CA ILE A 159 -3.31 7.24 9.39
C ILE A 159 -2.69 6.12 10.20
N SER A 160 -3.52 5.19 10.68
CA SER A 160 -3.07 3.95 11.31
C SER A 160 -3.04 2.82 10.30
N ALA A 161 -2.08 1.91 10.44
CA ALA A 161 -1.93 0.78 9.55
C ALA A 161 -1.56 -0.50 10.31
N ASP A 162 -2.27 -1.58 10.01
CA ASP A 162 -2.05 -2.94 10.52
C ASP A 162 -2.17 -3.97 9.40
N MET A 163 -1.40 -5.07 9.47
CA MET A 163 -1.47 -6.19 8.51
C MET A 163 -2.60 -7.19 8.82
#